data_AF-A0A3S0DQH6-F1
#
_entry.id   AF-A0A3S0DQH6-F1
#
_cell.length_a   1.000
_cell.length_b   1.000
_cell.length_c   1.000
_cell.angle_alpha   90.00
_cell.angle_beta   90.00
_cell.angle_gamma   90.00
#
_symmetry.space_group_name_H-M   'P 1'
#
loop_
_entity.id
_entity.type
_entity.pdbx_description
1 polymer ?
#
loop_
_entity_poly.entity_id
_entity_poly.type
_entity_poly.pdbx_seq_one_letter_code
_entity_poly.pdbx_strand_id
1 'polypeptide(L)'
;MRKFTKQQVDFICYQIGEWYVQWKNQLVDYKAKTHRLGQAKEALKERICGLEEWKDLEDEYDPNSNISKKPWETEPDFLKFIDEDTGYRCFIERRPELNHLCGYVELPKEHKLYGSFSEENFYNIEVHGGVTYTGRREFKEQNYTADYVVGFDCAHAGDLVSGVKSFHEEVYRNIEYVSNECKNLAKQLKKLEE
;
A
#
# COMPACT_ATOMS: atom_id res chain seq x y z
N MET A 1 -22.68 9.42 -6.12
CA MET A 1 -22.31 8.03 -6.47
C MET A 1 -23.55 7.30 -6.98
N ARG A 2 -23.57 6.89 -8.26
CA ARG A 2 -24.58 5.94 -8.76
C ARG A 2 -24.27 4.57 -8.16
N LYS A 3 -25.24 3.95 -7.51
CA LYS A 3 -25.13 2.57 -7.03
C LYS A 3 -25.43 1.62 -8.18
N PHE A 4 -24.67 0.54 -8.30
CA PHE A 4 -24.97 -0.53 -9.24
C PHE A 4 -26.32 -1.16 -8.91
N THR A 5 -27.05 -1.55 -9.97
CA THR A 5 -28.25 -2.37 -9.82
C THR A 5 -27.88 -3.80 -9.46
N LYS A 6 -28.83 -4.54 -8.86
CA LYS A 6 -28.63 -5.96 -8.53
C LYS A 6 -28.22 -6.80 -9.75
N GLN A 7 -28.82 -6.55 -10.92
CA GLN A 7 -28.48 -7.24 -12.16
C GLN A 7 -27.05 -6.98 -12.62
N GLN A 8 -26.56 -5.74 -12.46
CA GLN A 8 -25.16 -5.40 -12.79
C GLN A 8 -24.18 -6.11 -11.85
N VAL A 9 -24.50 -6.17 -10.55
CA VAL A 9 -23.69 -6.91 -9.58
C VAL A 9 -23.68 -8.40 -9.90
N ASP A 10 -24.85 -9.00 -10.17
CA ASP A 10 -24.98 -10.42 -10.51
C ASP A 10 -24.18 -10.77 -11.79
N PHE A 11 -24.24 -9.91 -12.82
CA PHE A 11 -23.46 -10.07 -14.05
C PHE A 11 -21.95 -10.01 -13.81
N ILE A 12 -21.48 -9.02 -13.05
CA ILE A 12 -20.06 -8.86 -12.71
C ILE A 12 -19.56 -10.08 -11.92
N CYS A 13 -20.31 -10.52 -10.91
CA CYS A 13 -19.99 -11.71 -10.12
C CYS A 13 -19.89 -12.97 -10.98
N TYR A 14 -20.82 -13.15 -11.93
CA TYR A 14 -20.80 -14.27 -12.86
C TYR A 14 -19.55 -14.26 -13.76
N GLN A 15 -19.22 -13.12 -14.38
CA GLN A 15 -18.03 -12.99 -15.23
C GLN A 15 -16.72 -13.23 -14.47
N ILE A 16 -16.60 -12.71 -13.24
CA ILE A 16 -15.44 -12.94 -12.36
C ILE A 16 -15.31 -14.43 -12.01
N GLY A 17 -16.44 -15.10 -11.70
CA GLY A 17 -16.46 -16.52 -11.36
C GLY A 17 -16.00 -17.41 -12.53
N GLU A 18 -16.58 -17.22 -13.72
CA GLU A 18 -16.21 -17.95 -14.93
C GLU A 18 -14.75 -17.70 -15.31
N TRP A 19 -14.30 -16.46 -15.22
CA TRP A 19 -12.91 -16.11 -15.48
C TRP A 19 -11.95 -16.81 -14.51
N TYR A 20 -12.26 -16.79 -13.21
CA TYR A 20 -11.43 -17.45 -12.20
C TYR A 20 -11.30 -18.95 -12.48
N VAL A 21 -12.41 -19.62 -12.82
CA VAL A 21 -12.39 -21.06 -13.16
C VAL A 21 -11.52 -21.34 -14.39
N GLN A 22 -11.59 -20.49 -15.42
CA GLN A 22 -10.80 -20.66 -16.64
C GLN A 22 -9.31 -20.40 -16.44
N TRP A 23 -8.96 -19.37 -15.65
CA TRP A 23 -7.59 -18.88 -15.56
C TRP A 23 -6.81 -19.42 -14.35
N LYS A 24 -7.48 -20.00 -13.33
CA LYS A 24 -6.82 -20.49 -12.09
C LYS A 24 -5.56 -21.34 -12.34
N ASN A 25 -5.60 -22.23 -13.33
CA ASN A 25 -4.47 -23.12 -13.64
C ASN A 25 -3.34 -22.43 -14.43
N GLN A 26 -3.61 -21.28 -15.05
CA GLN A 26 -2.60 -20.46 -15.73
C GLN A 26 -2.06 -19.36 -14.80
N LEU A 27 -2.80 -19.03 -13.75
CA LEU A 27 -2.47 -17.98 -12.81
C LEU A 27 -1.60 -18.44 -11.66
N VAL A 28 -1.76 -19.68 -11.23
CA VAL A 28 -1.08 -20.21 -10.05
C VAL A 28 -0.12 -21.31 -10.48
N ASP A 29 1.17 -21.06 -10.30
CA ASP A 29 2.16 -22.12 -10.35
C ASP A 29 2.20 -22.79 -8.98
N TYR A 30 1.51 -23.92 -8.85
CA TYR A 30 1.44 -24.68 -7.61
C TYR A 30 2.78 -25.26 -7.16
N LYS A 31 3.73 -25.45 -8.09
CA LYS A 31 5.05 -26.01 -7.79
C LYS A 31 6.00 -24.90 -7.33
N ALA A 32 5.94 -23.73 -7.96
CA ALA A 32 6.73 -22.56 -7.58
C ALA A 32 6.09 -21.71 -6.47
N LYS A 33 4.83 -21.97 -6.11
CA LYS A 33 4.01 -21.18 -5.16
C LYS A 33 3.90 -19.69 -5.55
N THR A 34 3.92 -19.38 -6.84
CA THR A 34 3.80 -18.00 -7.35
C THR A 34 2.49 -17.82 -8.11
N HIS A 35 2.04 -16.56 -8.26
CA HIS A 35 0.90 -16.25 -9.10
C HIS A 35 1.11 -15.01 -9.98
N ARG A 36 0.43 -14.95 -11.13
CA ARG A 36 0.56 -13.87 -12.14
C ARG A 36 -0.67 -12.96 -12.19
N LEU A 37 -1.02 -12.33 -11.07
CA LEU A 37 -2.28 -11.57 -10.94
C LEU A 37 -2.35 -10.33 -11.85
N GLY A 38 -1.22 -9.66 -12.10
CA GLY A 38 -1.17 -8.39 -12.81
C GLY A 38 -1.66 -8.48 -14.26
N GLN A 39 -1.06 -9.36 -15.07
CA GLN A 39 -1.47 -9.58 -16.47
C GLN A 39 -2.92 -10.10 -16.58
N ALA A 40 -3.33 -10.86 -15.58
CA ALA A 40 -4.66 -11.45 -15.49
C ALA A 40 -5.75 -10.39 -15.26
N LYS A 41 -5.45 -9.40 -14.42
CA LYS A 41 -6.35 -8.27 -14.12
C LYS A 41 -6.70 -7.50 -15.39
N GLU A 42 -5.72 -7.21 -16.24
CA GLU A 42 -5.96 -6.48 -17.49
C GLU A 42 -6.77 -7.32 -18.49
N ALA A 43 -6.48 -8.61 -18.62
CA ALA A 43 -7.27 -9.52 -19.46
C ALA A 43 -8.73 -9.68 -18.96
N LEU A 44 -8.95 -9.68 -17.64
CA LEU A 44 -10.29 -9.68 -17.05
C LEU A 44 -11.04 -8.38 -17.36
N LYS A 45 -10.36 -7.24 -17.22
CA LYS A 45 -10.89 -5.92 -17.52
C LYS A 45 -11.35 -5.84 -18.98
N GLU A 46 -10.52 -6.26 -19.93
CA GLU A 46 -10.87 -6.33 -21.36
C GLU A 46 -12.10 -7.21 -21.61
N ARG A 47 -12.24 -8.32 -20.88
CA ARG A 47 -13.32 -9.29 -21.08
C ARG A 47 -14.65 -8.89 -20.46
N ILE A 48 -14.65 -8.20 -19.32
CA ILE A 48 -15.85 -7.63 -18.70
C ILE A 48 -16.34 -6.42 -19.51
N CYS A 49 -15.40 -5.59 -19.95
CA CYS A 49 -15.70 -4.28 -20.53
C CYS A 49 -15.84 -4.30 -22.06
N GLY A 50 -15.27 -5.29 -22.76
CA GLY A 50 -15.23 -5.36 -24.22
C GLY A 50 -14.13 -4.48 -24.81
N LEU A 51 -13.40 -4.99 -25.82
CA LEU A 51 -12.22 -4.32 -26.40
C LEU A 51 -12.54 -3.08 -27.26
N GLU A 52 -13.78 -2.94 -27.75
CA GLU A 52 -14.16 -1.90 -28.72
C GLU A 52 -14.91 -0.72 -28.08
N GLU A 53 -15.65 -0.91 -26.98
CA GLU A 53 -16.51 0.15 -26.42
C GLU A 53 -15.77 1.21 -25.59
N TRP A 54 -14.49 0.99 -25.25
CA TRP A 54 -13.71 1.89 -24.38
C TRP A 54 -12.61 2.65 -25.10
N LYS A 55 -12.31 2.31 -26.35
CA LYS A 55 -11.28 2.98 -27.14
C LYS A 55 -11.74 4.34 -27.67
N ASP A 56 -13.06 4.51 -27.81
CA ASP A 56 -13.69 5.75 -28.27
C ASP A 56 -14.31 6.57 -27.12
N LEU A 57 -14.16 6.11 -25.88
CA LEU A 57 -14.38 6.96 -24.71
C LEU A 57 -13.16 7.87 -24.60
N GLU A 58 -13.27 9.08 -25.14
CA GLU A 58 -12.32 10.13 -24.79
C GLU A 58 -12.29 10.28 -23.27
N ASP A 59 -11.11 10.46 -22.69
CA ASP A 59 -10.99 10.98 -21.34
C ASP A 59 -11.75 12.32 -21.34
N GLU A 60 -13.00 12.31 -20.89
CA GLU A 60 -13.86 13.49 -20.86
C GLU A 60 -13.29 14.42 -19.79
N TYR A 61 -12.25 15.17 -20.17
CA TYR A 61 -11.69 16.25 -19.37
C TYR A 61 -12.71 17.37 -19.37
N ASP A 62 -13.70 17.24 -18.49
CA ASP A 62 -14.55 18.33 -18.09
C ASP A 62 -13.76 19.17 -17.07
N PRO A 63 -13.33 20.40 -17.42
CA PRO A 63 -12.59 21.28 -16.52
C PRO A 63 -13.41 21.72 -15.30
N ASN A 64 -14.71 21.41 -15.26
CA ASN A 64 -15.61 21.62 -14.13
C ASN A 64 -16.08 20.30 -13.49
N SER A 65 -15.57 19.13 -13.92
CA SER A 65 -15.89 17.86 -13.29
C SER A 65 -15.20 17.77 -11.93
N ASN A 66 -16.01 17.78 -10.89
CA ASN A 66 -15.52 17.82 -9.52
C ASN A 66 -15.12 16.43 -8.99
N ILE A 67 -14.50 15.56 -9.81
CA ILE A 67 -13.89 14.28 -9.37
C ILE A 67 -12.71 13.87 -10.27
N SER A 68 -11.49 14.25 -9.88
CA SER A 68 -10.37 13.30 -9.81
C SER A 68 -9.47 13.71 -8.65
N LYS A 69 -10.04 13.68 -7.44
CA LYS A 69 -9.21 13.79 -6.25
C LYS A 69 -8.17 12.70 -6.30
N LYS A 70 -6.90 13.06 -6.43
CA LYS A 70 -5.80 12.09 -6.37
C LYS A 70 -5.94 11.31 -5.05
N PRO A 71 -5.54 10.03 -4.95
CA PRO A 71 -5.80 9.22 -3.76
C PRO A 71 -5.40 9.91 -2.45
N TRP A 72 -4.28 10.64 -2.47
CA TRP A 72 -3.76 11.44 -1.36
C TRP A 72 -4.58 12.68 -0.98
N GLU A 73 -5.58 13.09 -1.76
CA GLU A 73 -6.49 14.20 -1.45
C GLU A 73 -7.73 13.77 -0.65
N THR A 74 -7.91 12.46 -0.48
CA THR A 74 -9.04 11.87 0.27
C THR A 74 -8.60 11.08 1.50
N GLU A 75 -7.34 10.66 1.55
CA GLU A 75 -6.76 9.96 2.70
C GLU A 75 -6.16 10.98 3.69
N PRO A 76 -6.26 10.74 5.02
CA PRO A 76 -5.60 11.59 5.99
C PRO A 76 -4.08 11.63 5.79
N ASP A 77 -3.44 12.72 6.19
CA ASP A 77 -1.98 12.84 6.14
C ASP A 77 -1.30 12.11 7.31
N PHE A 78 -2.08 11.71 8.31
CA PHE A 78 -1.59 11.02 9.48
C PHE A 78 -2.56 9.97 9.99
N LEU A 79 -2.02 8.83 10.42
CA LEU A 79 -2.76 7.81 11.15
C LEU A 79 -1.90 7.23 12.27
N LYS A 80 -2.48 7.08 13.46
CA LYS A 80 -1.88 6.38 14.60
C LYS A 80 -2.78 5.24 15.01
N PHE A 81 -2.21 4.06 15.21
CA PHE A 81 -2.94 2.89 15.71
C PHE A 81 -2.03 2.01 16.56
N ILE A 82 -2.63 1.08 17.31
CA ILE A 82 -1.92 0.01 18.01
C ILE A 82 -2.15 -1.27 17.20
N ASP A 83 -1.09 -1.98 16.86
CA ASP A 83 -1.22 -3.32 16.30
C ASP A 83 -1.63 -4.29 17.42
N GLU A 84 -2.83 -4.83 17.33
CA GLU A 84 -3.42 -5.65 18.40
C GLU A 84 -2.65 -6.95 18.65
N ASP A 85 -2.00 -7.50 17.62
CA ASP A 85 -1.24 -8.75 17.70
C ASP A 85 0.07 -8.60 18.51
N THR A 86 0.73 -7.44 18.39
CA THR A 86 2.05 -7.19 19.00
C THR A 86 2.03 -6.20 20.16
N GLY A 87 0.98 -5.38 20.25
CA GLY A 87 0.85 -4.27 21.18
C GLY A 87 1.66 -3.03 20.78
N TYR A 88 2.34 -3.02 19.63
CA TYR A 88 3.18 -1.90 19.22
C TYR A 88 2.38 -0.75 18.63
N ARG A 89 2.80 0.47 18.95
CA ARG A 89 2.25 1.68 18.35
C ARG A 89 2.82 1.87 16.94
N CYS A 90 1.93 2.03 15.97
CA CYS A 90 2.23 2.28 14.59
C CYS A 90 1.79 3.71 14.21
N PHE A 91 2.57 4.33 13.33
CA PHE A 91 2.33 5.67 12.82
C PHE A 91 2.48 5.68 11.31
N ILE A 92 1.61 6.42 10.64
CA ILE A 92 1.68 6.73 9.22
C ILE A 92 1.69 8.24 9.12
N GLU A 93 2.60 8.79 8.33
CA GLU A 93 2.72 10.23 8.09
C GLU A 93 3.00 10.49 6.61
N ARG A 94 2.27 11.42 6.00
CA ARG A 94 2.50 11.88 4.64
C ARG A 94 3.65 12.88 4.64
N ARG A 95 4.61 12.65 3.75
CA ARG A 95 5.71 13.57 3.48
C ARG A 95 5.28 14.60 2.44
N PRO A 96 5.21 15.90 2.78
CA PRO A 96 4.72 16.92 1.87
C PRO A 96 5.66 17.14 0.67
N GLU A 97 6.92 16.72 0.75
CA GLU A 97 7.92 16.93 -0.31
C GLU A 97 7.56 16.18 -1.60
N LEU A 98 7.03 14.96 -1.49
CA LEU A 98 6.69 14.09 -2.62
C LEU A 98 5.29 13.43 -2.47
N ASN A 99 4.50 13.84 -1.48
CA ASN A 99 3.16 13.31 -1.15
C ASN A 99 3.08 11.77 -0.94
N HIS A 100 4.20 11.11 -0.65
CA HIS A 100 4.22 9.71 -0.28
C HIS A 100 3.95 9.52 1.21
N LEU A 101 3.51 8.32 1.58
CA LEU A 101 3.35 7.93 2.97
C LEU A 101 4.62 7.25 3.49
N CYS A 102 4.94 7.50 4.75
CA CYS A 102 5.91 6.73 5.51
C CYS A 102 5.19 5.96 6.61
N GLY A 103 5.69 4.77 6.92
CA GLY A 103 5.22 3.95 8.03
C GLY A 103 6.28 3.83 9.12
N TYR A 104 5.87 3.82 10.37
CA TYR A 104 6.75 3.73 11.54
C TYR A 104 6.15 2.82 12.61
N VAL A 105 7.01 2.08 13.30
CA VAL A 105 6.67 1.25 14.47
C VAL A 105 7.55 1.70 15.63
N GLU A 106 6.93 2.09 16.74
CA GLU A 106 7.62 2.49 17.96
C GLU A 106 8.06 1.26 18.76
N LEU A 107 9.34 1.24 19.15
CA LEU A 107 9.90 0.17 19.96
C LEU A 107 9.98 0.55 21.44
N PRO A 108 9.73 -0.39 22.36
CA PRO A 108 10.00 -0.20 23.77
C PRO A 108 11.51 -0.16 24.03
N LYS A 109 11.92 0.49 25.13
CA LYS A 109 13.35 0.68 25.50
C LYS A 109 14.09 -0.63 25.74
N GLU A 110 13.34 -1.65 26.13
CA GLU A 110 13.81 -2.99 26.43
C GLU A 110 14.09 -3.82 25.16
N HIS A 111 13.64 -3.36 23.98
CA HIS A 111 13.80 -4.08 22.73
C HIS A 111 15.28 -4.13 22.30
N LYS A 112 15.78 -5.30 21.85
CA LYS A 112 17.20 -5.47 21.49
C LYS A 112 17.70 -4.54 20.39
N LEU A 113 16.81 -4.13 19.49
CA LEU A 113 17.10 -3.19 18.41
C LEU A 113 16.92 -1.72 18.80
N TYR A 114 16.46 -1.43 20.03
CA TYR A 114 16.28 -0.06 20.49
C TYR A 114 17.62 0.69 20.48
N GLY A 115 17.64 1.89 19.88
CA GLY A 115 18.85 2.70 19.77
C GLY A 115 19.87 2.19 18.75
N SER A 116 19.55 1.17 17.95
CA SER A 116 20.44 0.67 16.92
C SER A 116 20.49 1.59 15.68
N PHE A 117 21.64 1.66 15.03
CA PHE A 117 21.80 2.34 13.74
C PHE A 117 22.50 1.44 12.71
N SER A 118 22.74 0.17 13.06
CA SER A 118 23.43 -0.77 12.18
C SER A 118 22.43 -1.34 11.17
N GLU A 119 22.67 -1.09 9.88
CA GLU A 119 21.86 -1.66 8.80
C GLU A 119 21.81 -3.19 8.86
N GLU A 120 22.88 -3.84 9.32
CA GLU A 120 22.96 -5.30 9.46
C GLU A 120 21.87 -5.86 10.38
N ASN A 121 21.48 -5.09 11.41
CA ASN A 121 20.44 -5.52 12.34
C ASN A 121 19.04 -5.52 11.73
N PHE A 122 18.86 -4.78 10.63
CA PHE A 122 17.59 -4.65 9.92
C PHE A 122 17.60 -5.37 8.55
N TYR A 123 18.72 -5.99 8.16
CA TYR A 123 18.86 -6.66 6.87
C TYR A 123 17.81 -7.76 6.61
N ASN A 124 17.40 -8.46 7.67
CA ASN A 124 16.38 -9.53 7.58
C ASN A 124 14.95 -9.03 7.84
N ILE A 125 14.75 -7.72 7.99
CA ILE A 125 13.41 -7.13 8.13
C ILE A 125 12.86 -6.84 6.74
N GLU A 126 11.83 -7.59 6.35
CA GLU A 126 11.16 -7.45 5.06
C GLU A 126 9.96 -6.50 5.19
N VAL A 127 10.11 -5.28 4.70
CA VAL A 127 9.06 -4.26 4.59
C VAL A 127 9.24 -3.53 3.25
N HIS A 128 8.24 -2.77 2.81
CA HIS A 128 8.29 -1.99 1.57
C HIS A 128 9.58 -1.17 1.43
N GLY A 129 10.44 -1.56 0.49
CA GLY A 129 11.73 -0.91 0.25
C GLY A 129 12.80 -1.14 1.33
N GLY A 130 12.48 -1.89 2.39
CA GLY A 130 13.34 -2.10 3.55
C GLY A 130 13.19 -1.01 4.62
N VAL A 131 13.94 -1.15 5.71
CA VAL A 131 13.99 -0.15 6.78
C VAL A 131 14.80 1.06 6.29
N THR A 132 14.16 2.22 6.18
CA THR A 132 14.80 3.47 5.72
C THR A 132 14.96 4.50 6.84
N TYR A 133 14.41 4.22 8.03
CA TYR A 133 14.53 5.11 9.17
C TYR A 133 14.59 4.37 10.51
N THR A 134 15.51 4.79 11.38
CA THR A 134 15.50 4.42 12.79
C THR A 134 15.88 5.61 13.67
N GLY A 135 15.16 5.82 14.77
CA GLY A 135 15.52 6.84 15.74
C GLY A 135 14.34 7.60 16.33
N ARG A 136 14.64 8.69 17.01
CA ARG A 136 13.63 9.54 17.67
C ARG A 136 12.80 10.30 16.65
N ARG A 137 11.48 10.19 16.73
CA ARG A 137 10.54 10.81 15.80
C ARG A 137 9.50 11.64 16.52
N GLU A 138 9.34 12.89 16.07
CA GLU A 138 8.27 13.79 16.50
C GLU A 138 7.13 13.76 15.47
N PHE A 139 5.93 13.42 15.93
CA PHE A 139 4.69 13.40 15.16
C PHE A 139 3.85 14.62 15.56
N LYS A 140 4.07 15.73 14.85
CA LYS A 140 3.52 17.05 15.21
C LYS A 140 2.01 17.09 15.23
N GLU A 141 1.35 16.40 14.30
CA GLU A 141 -0.12 16.34 14.21
C GLU A 141 -0.78 15.74 15.46
N GLN A 142 -0.05 14.97 16.28
CA GLN A 142 -0.55 14.39 17.53
C GLN A 142 0.12 14.97 18.77
N ASN A 143 1.02 15.96 18.61
CA ASN A 143 1.89 16.42 19.70
C ASN A 143 2.54 15.23 20.45
N TYR A 144 3.01 14.24 19.69
CA TYR A 144 3.53 12.99 20.23
C TYR A 144 4.97 12.79 19.78
N THR A 145 5.85 12.42 20.71
CA THR A 145 7.23 12.07 20.40
C THR A 145 7.45 10.61 20.75
N ALA A 146 7.83 9.81 19.76
CA ALA A 146 8.34 8.47 19.97
C ALA A 146 9.87 8.56 20.18
N ASP A 147 10.36 8.03 21.30
CA ASP A 147 11.79 8.06 21.61
C ASP A 147 12.61 7.26 20.59
N TYR A 148 12.04 6.18 20.06
CA TYR A 148 12.67 5.37 19.02
C TYR A 148 11.62 4.65 18.16
N VAL A 149 11.68 4.86 16.85
CA VAL A 149 10.87 4.15 15.86
C VAL A 149 11.77 3.45 14.86
N VAL A 150 11.25 2.40 14.23
CA VAL A 150 11.77 1.78 13.00
C VAL A 150 10.75 2.06 11.91
N GLY A 151 11.18 2.50 10.73
CA GLY A 151 10.26 2.90 9.67
C GLY A 151 10.80 2.75 8.25
N PHE A 152 9.89 2.98 7.32
CA PHE A 152 10.08 2.87 5.87
C PHE A 152 9.31 4.00 5.16
N ASP A 153 9.69 4.31 3.92
CA ASP A 153 9.02 5.29 3.08
C ASP A 153 8.48 4.67 1.79
N CYS A 154 7.48 5.29 1.18
CA CYS A 154 6.91 4.86 -0.09
C CYS A 154 7.36 5.77 -1.25
N ALA A 155 8.66 6.08 -1.32
CA ALA A 155 9.26 6.85 -2.42
C ALA A 155 10.36 6.05 -3.13
N HIS A 156 10.10 4.76 -3.38
CA HIS A 156 11.01 3.85 -4.07
C HIS A 156 10.75 3.81 -5.59
N ALA A 157 11.66 3.18 -6.33
CA ALA A 157 11.46 2.92 -7.76
C ALA A 157 10.16 2.10 -7.98
N GLY A 158 9.23 2.64 -8.75
CA GLY A 158 7.92 2.05 -9.00
C GLY A 158 6.80 2.55 -8.08
N ASP A 159 7.09 3.40 -7.10
CA ASP A 159 6.07 4.10 -6.33
C ASP A 159 5.60 5.37 -7.03
N LEU A 160 4.28 5.57 -7.07
CA LEU A 160 3.69 6.81 -7.57
C LEU A 160 3.84 7.89 -6.50
N VAL A 161 4.67 8.88 -6.79
CA VAL A 161 4.92 10.05 -5.94
C VAL A 161 4.61 11.35 -6.69
N SER A 162 4.25 12.40 -5.96
CA SER A 162 4.01 13.71 -6.54
C SER A 162 5.33 14.37 -6.94
N GLY A 163 5.38 14.99 -8.12
CA GLY A 163 6.50 15.83 -8.55
C GLY A 163 7.58 15.13 -9.38
N VAL A 164 7.50 13.81 -9.55
CA VAL A 164 8.35 13.07 -10.51
C VAL A 164 7.53 12.82 -11.78
N LYS A 165 8.16 12.93 -12.97
CA LYS A 165 7.49 12.57 -14.22
C LYS A 165 7.21 11.07 -14.17
N SER A 166 5.92 10.73 -14.15
CA SER A 166 5.48 9.35 -14.04
C SER A 166 6.04 8.53 -15.21
N PHE A 167 6.83 7.51 -14.89
CA PHE A 167 7.14 6.47 -15.85
C PHE A 167 5.96 5.49 -15.85
N HIS A 168 5.57 4.99 -17.03
CA HIS A 168 4.46 4.05 -17.14
C HIS A 168 4.66 2.88 -16.14
N GLU A 169 3.61 2.58 -15.34
CA GLU A 169 3.49 1.48 -14.33
C GLU A 169 3.71 1.80 -12.83
N GLU A 170 3.81 3.07 -12.41
CA GLU A 170 3.93 3.43 -10.98
C GLU A 170 2.66 3.16 -10.14
N VAL A 171 2.84 2.75 -8.88
CA VAL A 171 1.73 2.42 -7.95
C VAL A 171 1.77 3.30 -6.70
N TYR A 172 0.66 3.97 -6.39
CA TYR A 172 0.55 4.72 -5.13
C TYR A 172 0.34 3.78 -3.95
N ARG A 173 1.18 3.91 -2.93
CA ARG A 173 1.05 3.18 -1.66
C ARG A 173 0.13 3.95 -0.72
N ASN A 174 -1.13 3.53 -0.70
CA ASN A 174 -2.19 4.15 0.09
C ASN A 174 -2.09 3.79 1.59
N ILE A 175 -2.95 4.39 2.43
CA ILE A 175 -2.91 4.17 3.88
C ILE A 175 -3.13 2.69 4.24
N GLU A 176 -4.01 2.00 3.54
CA GLU A 176 -4.28 0.59 3.81
C GLU A 176 -3.02 -0.27 3.57
N TYR A 177 -2.32 -0.03 2.46
CA TYR A 177 -1.05 -0.68 2.15
C TYR A 177 -0.01 -0.41 3.25
N VAL A 178 0.21 0.87 3.60
CA VAL A 178 1.19 1.25 4.61
C VAL A 178 0.82 0.73 6.00
N SER A 179 -0.47 0.66 6.32
CA SER A 179 -0.96 0.05 7.57
C SER A 179 -0.60 -1.43 7.63
N ASN A 180 -0.78 -2.17 6.54
CA ASN A 180 -0.43 -3.59 6.48
C ASN A 180 1.08 -3.81 6.58
N GLU A 181 1.88 -2.96 5.93
CA GLU A 181 3.34 -2.97 6.05
C GLU A 181 3.81 -2.64 7.48
N CYS A 182 3.19 -1.67 8.16
CA CYS A 182 3.45 -1.40 9.58
C CYS A 182 3.13 -2.60 10.47
N LYS A 183 2.01 -3.30 10.23
CA LYS A 183 1.65 -4.53 10.97
C LYS A 183 2.66 -5.65 10.70
N ASN A 184 3.09 -5.82 9.46
CA ASN A 184 4.11 -6.81 9.09
C ASN A 184 5.46 -6.50 9.78
N LEU A 185 5.88 -5.23 9.74
CA LEU A 185 7.07 -4.76 10.43
C LEU A 185 6.99 -4.98 11.94
N ALA A 186 5.86 -4.62 12.57
CA ALA A 186 5.64 -4.82 14.00
C ALA A 186 5.75 -6.30 14.39
N LYS A 187 5.17 -7.21 13.60
CA LYS A 187 5.27 -8.66 13.82
C LYS A 187 6.70 -9.17 13.75
N GLN A 188 7.49 -8.70 12.79
CA GLN A 188 8.89 -9.09 12.67
C GLN A 188 9.73 -8.54 13.83
N LEU A 189 9.53 -7.28 14.20
CA LEU A 189 10.19 -6.68 15.37
C LEU A 189 9.81 -7.43 16.65
N LYS A 190 8.54 -7.78 16.85
CA LYS A 190 8.10 -8.52 18.04
C LYS A 190 8.81 -9.87 18.22
N LYS A 191 9.02 -10.61 17.12
CA LYS A 191 9.79 -11.87 17.13
C LYS A 191 11.26 -11.70 17.54
N LEU A 192 11.75 -10.47 17.52
CA LEU A 192 13.11 -10.14 17.90
C LEU A 192 13.23 -9.76 19.39
N GLU A 193 12.13 -9.69 20.14
CA GLU A 193 12.18 -9.59 21.62
C GLU A 193 12.48 -10.93 22.30
N GLU A 194 12.14 -12.05 21.63
CA GLU A 194 12.38 -13.43 22.07
C GLU A 194 13.82 -13.89 21.77
#